data_AF-A0A438FK69-F1
#
_entry.id   AF-A0A438FK69-F1
#
_cell.length_a   1.000
_cell.length_b   1.000
_cell.length_c   1.000
_cell.angle_alpha   90.00
_cell.angle_beta   90.00
_cell.angle_gamma   90.00
#
_symmetry.space_group_name_H-M   'P 1'
#
loop_
_entity.id
_entity.type
_entity.pdbx_description
1 polymer ?
#
loop_
_entity_poly.entity_id
_entity_poly.type
_entity_poly.pdbx_seq_one_letter_code
_entity_poly.pdbx_strand_id
1 'polypeptide(L)'
;MLNLHQIPSPENCKFYKNLSKLYGMRINIDKSEILLVGRVENLGELALELGCKVGMLLSSYLGLPLGAPHKSATVWDVVEERFQRRLAL
;
A
#
# COMPACT_ATOMS: atom_id res chain seq x y z
N MET A 1 -20.85 -3.83 11.41
CA MET A 1 -19.96 -4.98 11.59
C MET A 1 -19.34 -5.29 10.24
N LEU A 2 -18.04 -5.08 10.05
CA LEU A 2 -17.38 -5.46 8.80
C LEU A 2 -17.12 -6.98 8.85
N ASN A 3 -17.60 -7.68 7.82
CA ASN A 3 -17.69 -9.14 7.72
C ASN A 3 -16.32 -9.82 7.64
N LEU A 4 -16.24 -11.03 8.22
CA LEU A 4 -15.09 -11.96 8.25
C LEU A 4 -14.63 -12.51 6.87
N HIS A 5 -15.06 -11.92 5.75
CA HIS A 5 -14.79 -12.41 4.39
C HIS A 5 -13.61 -11.72 3.67
N GLN A 6 -12.88 -10.81 4.32
CA GLN A 6 -11.66 -10.18 3.77
C GLN A 6 -10.36 -10.85 4.26
N ILE A 7 -10.37 -12.15 4.54
CA ILE A 7 -9.12 -12.91 4.72
C ILE A 7 -8.37 -12.88 3.38
N PRO A 8 -7.08 -12.51 3.33
CA PRO A 8 -6.29 -12.79 2.17
C PRO A 8 -6.04 -14.30 2.13
N SER A 9 -6.86 -15.01 1.35
CA SER A 9 -6.65 -16.42 1.08
C SER A 9 -5.39 -16.61 0.19
N PRO A 10 -4.83 -17.83 0.09
CA PRO A 10 -3.74 -18.14 -0.84
C PRO A 10 -4.05 -17.76 -2.30
N GLU A 11 -5.33 -17.62 -2.64
CA GLU A 11 -5.78 -17.16 -3.95
C GLU A 11 -5.39 -15.69 -4.22
N ASN A 12 -5.35 -14.85 -3.17
CA ASN A 12 -4.94 -13.45 -3.28
C ASN A 12 -3.42 -13.32 -3.53
N CYS A 13 -2.58 -14.19 -2.94
CA CYS A 13 -1.16 -14.25 -3.26
C CYS A 13 -0.89 -14.64 -4.72
N LYS A 14 -1.62 -15.64 -5.22
CA LYS A 14 -1.57 -16.04 -6.63
C LYS A 14 -2.01 -14.90 -7.55
N PHE A 15 -3.02 -14.13 -7.15
CA PHE A 15 -3.49 -12.97 -7.91
C PHE A 15 -2.38 -11.92 -8.12
N TYR A 16 -1.65 -11.53 -7.07
CA TYR A 16 -0.55 -10.55 -7.19
C TYR A 16 0.59 -11.02 -8.09
N LYS A 17 1.00 -12.29 -7.97
CA LYS A 17 2.04 -12.88 -8.84
C LYS A 17 1.59 -12.93 -10.31
N ASN A 18 0.32 -13.25 -10.55
CA ASN A 18 -0.25 -13.27 -11.90
C ASN A 18 -0.35 -11.87 -12.52
N LEU A 19 -0.69 -10.84 -11.75
CA LEU A 19 -0.72 -9.45 -12.24
C LEU A 19 0.65 -8.99 -12.74
N SER A 20 1.72 -9.20 -11.96
CA SER A 20 3.09 -8.87 -12.39
C SER A 20 3.44 -9.53 -13.74
N LYS A 21 3.03 -10.79 -13.91
CA LYS A 21 3.24 -11.55 -15.14
C LYS A 21 2.41 -11.02 -16.30
N LEU A 22 1.15 -10.62 -16.07
CA LEU A 22 0.26 -10.05 -17.07
C LEU A 22 0.78 -8.71 -17.60
N TYR A 23 1.26 -7.83 -16.71
CA TYR A 23 1.77 -6.51 -17.08
C TYR A 23 3.24 -6.51 -17.51
N GLY A 24 3.93 -7.66 -17.48
CA GLY A 24 5.35 -7.76 -17.80
C GLY A 24 6.25 -6.96 -16.85
N MET A 25 5.79 -6.69 -15.63
CA MET A 25 6.50 -5.86 -14.66
C MET A 25 7.27 -6.72 -13.67
N ARG A 26 8.52 -6.34 -13.36
CA ARG A 26 9.32 -6.97 -12.31
C ARG A 26 9.08 -6.26 -10.98
N ILE A 27 8.58 -7.00 -9.98
CA ILE A 27 8.40 -6.47 -8.62
C ILE A 27 9.74 -6.51 -7.88
N ASN A 28 10.07 -5.44 -7.16
CA ASN A 28 11.19 -5.42 -6.24
C ASN A 28 10.70 -5.85 -4.85
N ILE A 29 10.90 -7.14 -4.55
CA ILE A 29 10.41 -7.75 -3.31
C ILE A 29 11.15 -7.21 -2.09
N ASP A 30 12.45 -6.92 -2.20
CA ASP A 30 13.28 -6.41 -1.08
C ASP A 30 12.82 -5.04 -0.55
N LYS A 31 12.22 -4.23 -1.43
CA LYS A 31 11.62 -2.93 -1.12
C LYS A 31 10.12 -2.98 -0.87
N SER A 32 9.49 -4.13 -1.08
CA SER A 32 8.04 -4.27 -0.92
C SER A 32 7.71 -4.67 0.51
N GLU A 33 6.63 -4.09 1.03
CA GLU A 33 6.07 -4.44 2.33
C GLU A 33 4.56 -4.66 2.20
N ILE A 34 4.01 -5.58 2.99
CA ILE A 34 2.57 -5.78 3.14
C ILE A 34 2.08 -4.90 4.27
N LEU A 35 1.08 -4.06 3.96
CA LEU A 35 0.42 -3.17 4.91
C LEU A 35 -1.00 -3.66 5.19
N LEU A 36 -1.39 -3.58 6.47
CA LEU A 36 -2.71 -3.94 6.96
C LEU A 36 -3.68 -2.78 6.87
N VAL A 37 -4.61 -2.81 5.93
CA VAL A 37 -5.77 -1.90 5.92
C VAL A 37 -6.96 -2.64 6.57
N GLY A 38 -7.12 -2.48 7.88
CA GLY A 38 -8.17 -3.15 8.66
C GLY A 38 -7.68 -4.35 9.48
N ARG A 39 -8.62 -5.17 9.98
CA ARG A 39 -8.30 -6.38 10.77
C ARG A 39 -8.13 -7.56 9.82
N VAL A 40 -6.92 -8.11 9.77
CA VAL A 40 -6.62 -9.33 9.00
C VAL A 40 -5.76 -10.25 9.87
N GLU A 41 -6.14 -11.52 9.87
CA GLU A 41 -5.39 -12.60 10.54
C GLU A 41 -4.30 -13.12 9.59
N ASN A 42 -3.17 -13.60 10.14
CA ASN A 42 -2.09 -14.30 9.42
C ASN A 42 -1.24 -13.46 8.44
N LEU A 43 -0.94 -12.20 8.77
CA LEU A 43 -0.11 -11.35 7.91
C LEU A 43 1.31 -11.89 7.64
N GLY A 44 1.89 -12.56 8.63
CA GLY A 44 3.22 -13.16 8.50
C GLY A 44 3.28 -14.24 7.43
N GLU A 45 2.24 -15.08 7.34
CA GLU A 45 2.13 -16.14 6.32
C GLU A 45 2.03 -15.55 4.92
N LEU A 46 1.29 -14.44 4.77
CA LEU A 46 1.14 -13.73 3.50
C LEU A 46 2.46 -13.10 3.04
N ALA A 47 3.17 -12.46 3.96
CA ALA A 47 4.49 -11.88 3.70
C ALA A 47 5.50 -12.95 3.27
N LEU A 48 5.48 -14.10 3.94
CA LEU A 48 6.30 -15.25 3.58
C LEU A 48 5.96 -15.80 2.18
N GLU A 49 4.67 -15.94 1.83
CA GLU A 49 4.26 -16.44 0.52
C GLU A 49 4.63 -15.48 -0.62
N LEU A 50 4.60 -14.17 -0.37
CA LEU A 50 5.01 -13.14 -1.33
C LEU A 50 6.52 -12.85 -1.31
N GLY A 51 7.23 -13.33 -0.29
CA GLY A 51 8.66 -13.10 -0.08
C GLY A 51 9.02 -11.70 0.39
N CYS A 52 8.04 -10.87 0.76
CA CYS A 52 8.23 -9.47 1.16
C CYS A 52 8.12 -9.27 2.68
N LYS A 53 8.36 -8.06 3.17
CA LYS A 53 8.33 -7.76 4.62
C LYS A 53 6.91 -7.43 5.09
N VAL A 54 6.65 -7.61 6.38
CA VAL A 54 5.48 -7.03 7.04
C VAL A 54 5.81 -5.60 7.41
N GLY A 55 5.03 -4.64 6.89
CA GLY A 55 5.14 -3.23 7.24
C GLY A 55 4.05 -2.80 8.23
N MET A 56 4.24 -1.64 8.84
CA MET A 56 3.20 -1.00 9.65
C MET A 56 2.30 -0.13 8.78
N LEU A 57 0.99 -0.17 9.01
CA LEU A 57 0.07 0.77 8.37
C LEU A 57 0.53 2.19 8.71
N LEU A 58 0.94 2.93 7.68
CA LEU A 58 1.40 4.29 7.84
C LEU A 58 0.20 5.20 8.11
N SER A 59 0.31 6.14 9.05
CA SER A 59 -0.66 7.24 9.16
C SER A 59 -0.60 8.16 7.93
N SER A 60 0.50 8.12 7.17
CA SER A 60 0.71 8.92 5.96
C SER A 60 1.43 8.15 4.85
N TYR A 61 0.98 8.30 3.60
CA TYR A 61 1.67 7.80 2.41
C TYR A 61 2.13 8.97 1.54
N LEU A 62 3.40 8.94 1.09
CA LEU A 62 4.04 10.04 0.35
C LEU A 62 4.03 11.40 1.07
N GLY A 63 3.84 11.40 2.40
CA GLY A 63 3.68 12.62 3.21
C GLY A 63 2.24 13.13 3.31
N LEU A 64 1.26 12.36 2.86
CA LEU A 64 -0.17 12.70 2.95
C LEU A 64 -0.90 11.74 3.89
N PRO A 65 -1.81 12.25 4.75
CA PRO A 65 -2.58 11.40 5.64
C PRO A 65 -3.43 10.39 4.86
N LEU A 66 -3.34 9.11 5.23
CA LEU A 66 -4.22 8.09 4.68
C LEU A 66 -5.66 8.33 5.15
N GLY A 67 -6.63 8.25 4.24
CA GLY A 67 -8.06 8.42 4.56
C GLY A 67 -8.55 9.87 4.63
N ALA A 68 -7.69 10.86 4.35
CA ALA A 68 -8.15 12.24 4.23
C ALA A 68 -9.11 12.42 3.04
N PRO A 69 -10.11 13.33 3.15
CA PRO A 69 -10.99 13.63 2.03
C PRO A 69 -10.19 14.08 0.81
N HIS A 70 -10.37 13.43 -0.34
CA HIS A 70 -9.62 13.77 -1.57
C HIS A 70 -9.85 15.21 -2.06
N LYS A 71 -10.91 15.89 -1.58
CA LYS A 71 -11.22 17.29 -1.88
C LYS A 71 -10.76 18.28 -0.80
N SER A 72 -10.00 17.82 0.19
CA SER A 72 -9.49 18.69 1.26
C SER A 72 -8.40 19.60 0.71
N ALA A 73 -8.70 20.90 0.59
CA ALA A 73 -7.73 21.92 0.13
C ALA A 73 -6.46 21.91 1.00
N THR A 74 -6.63 21.84 2.32
CA THR A 74 -5.51 21.83 3.28
C THR A 74 -4.53 20.66 3.08
N VAL A 75 -4.99 19.51 2.59
CA VAL A 75 -4.12 18.37 2.28
C VAL A 75 -3.38 18.59 0.96
N TRP A 76 -4.02 19.25 -0.01
CA TRP A 76 -3.41 19.60 -1.30
C TRP A 76 -2.37 20.71 -1.19
N ASP A 77 -2.54 21.66 -0.26
CA ASP A 77 -1.56 22.74 -0.02
C ASP A 77 -0.15 22.17 0.25
N VAL A 78 -0.05 21.07 1.00
CA VAL A 78 1.21 20.38 1.31
C VAL A 78 1.86 19.78 0.04
N VAL A 79 1.04 19.25 -0.88
CA VAL A 79 1.52 18.70 -2.16
C VAL A 79 2.01 19.83 -3.05
N GLU A 80 1.24 20.91 -3.16
CA GLU A 80 1.57 22.08 -3.96
C GLU A 80 2.88 22.71 -3.48
N GLU A 81 3.04 22.95 -2.18
CA GLU A 81 4.27 23.52 -1.63
C GLU A 81 5.50 22.66 -1.95
N ARG A 82 5.37 21.33 -1.82
CA ARG A 82 6.47 20.40 -2.14
C ARG A 82 6.80 20.40 -3.63
N PHE A 83 5.81 20.58 -4.49
CA PHE A 83 6.01 20.70 -5.93
C PHE A 83 6.69 22.03 -6.28
N GLN A 84 6.21 23.15 -5.74
CA GLN A 84 6.81 24.48 -5.92
C GLN A 84 8.28 24.51 -5.48
N ARG A 85 8.61 23.93 -4.32
CA ARG A 85 10.01 23.82 -3.85
C ARG A 85 10.91 23.04 -4.81
N ARG A 86 10.38 22.05 -5.54
CA ARG A 86 11.14 21.27 -6.53
C ARG A 86 11.29 22.01 -7.86
N LEU A 87 10.31 22.84 -8.22
CA LEU A 87 10.34 23.66 -9.43
C LEU A 87 11.14 24.96 -9.26
N ALA A 88 11.24 25.47 -8.04
CA ALA A 88 12.00 26.68 -7.72
C ALA A 88 13.53 26.43 -7.66
N LEU A 89 13.99 25.25 -8.10
CA LEU A 89 15.40 24.90 -8.31
C LEU A 89 15.82 25.23 -9.75
#